data_AF-A0A7X8BMF3-F1
#
_entry.id   AF-A0A7X8BMF3-F1
#
_cell.length_a   1.000
_cell.length_b   1.000
_cell.length_c   1.000
_cell.angle_alpha   90.00
_cell.angle_beta   90.00
_cell.angle_gamma   90.00
#
_symmetry.space_group_name_H-M   'P 1'
#
loop_
_entity.id
_entity.type
_entity.pdbx_description
1 polymer ?
#
loop_
_entity_poly.entity_id
_entity_poly.type
_entity_poly.pdbx_seq_one_letter_code
_entity_poly.pdbx_strand_id
1 'polypeptide(L)'
;MAAKETQSPIAIRIGQEIYGFKVPGHAEIKFYYDTGSESLYDASRNLILMCAEDRMALQKLVDSKPALVPQIAVNLMRVAGTGLEVKLENFPRPAADS
;
A
#
# COMPACT_ATOMS: atom_id res chain seq x y z
N MET A 1 -11.42 9.27 -29.29
CA MET A 1 -10.36 9.53 -28.29
C MET A 1 -10.41 8.40 -27.28
N ALA A 2 -9.42 7.51 -27.28
CA ALA A 2 -9.36 6.43 -26.31
C ALA A 2 -8.96 7.02 -24.95
N ALA A 3 -9.77 6.79 -23.91
CA ALA A 3 -9.38 7.06 -22.54
C ALA A 3 -8.14 6.21 -22.26
N LYS A 4 -6.98 6.84 -22.09
CA LYS A 4 -5.82 6.17 -21.50
C LYS A 4 -6.29 5.68 -20.14
N GLU A 5 -6.35 4.37 -19.96
CA GLU A 5 -6.45 3.77 -18.64
C GLU A 5 -5.27 4.33 -17.84
N THR A 6 -5.55 5.29 -16.97
CA THR A 6 -4.55 5.89 -16.10
C THR A 6 -4.18 4.81 -15.11
N GLN A 7 -3.16 4.02 -15.46
CA GLN A 7 -2.62 2.99 -14.60
C GLN A 7 -2.15 3.69 -13.32
N SER A 8 -2.67 3.25 -12.17
CA SER A 8 -2.31 3.81 -10.87
C SER A 8 -0.78 3.82 -10.75
N PRO A 9 -0.16 4.92 -10.27
CA PRO A 9 1.30 5.02 -10.22
C PRO A 9 1.93 3.97 -9.29
N ILE A 10 1.15 3.41 -8.36
CA ILE A 10 1.52 2.21 -7.62
C ILE A 10 0.34 1.24 -7.68
N ALA A 11 0.60 0.00 -8.09
CA ALA A 11 -0.39 -1.08 -8.07
C ALA A 11 0.13 -2.25 -7.25
N ILE A 12 -0.62 -2.66 -6.23
CA ILE A 12 -0.29 -3.80 -5.38
C ILE A 12 -1.31 -4.90 -5.64
N ARG A 13 -0.83 -6.09 -6.00
CA ARG A 13 -1.66 -7.29 -6.20
C ARG A 13 -1.69 -8.13 -4.93
N ILE A 14 -2.87 -8.49 -4.47
CA ILE A 14 -3.08 -9.35 -3.29
C ILE A 14 -4.03 -10.47 -3.72
N GLY A 15 -3.47 -11.67 -3.94
CA GLY A 15 -4.24 -12.76 -4.55
C GLY A 15 -4.66 -12.40 -5.97
N GLN A 16 -5.96 -12.38 -6.23
CA GLN A 16 -6.55 -12.01 -7.54
C GLN A 16 -6.94 -10.53 -7.62
N GLU A 17 -6.89 -9.79 -6.52
CA GLU A 17 -7.31 -8.40 -6.45
C GLU A 17 -6.11 -7.45 -6.69
N ILE A 18 -6.37 -6.30 -7.32
CA ILE A 18 -5.39 -5.25 -7.56
C ILE A 18 -5.87 -3.97 -6.89
N TYR A 19 -4.99 -3.37 -6.10
CA TYR A 19 -5.25 -2.11 -5.40
C TYR A 19 -4.32 -1.03 -5.93
N GLY A 20 -4.92 0.06 -6.40
CA GLY A 20 -4.22 1.24 -6.89
C GLY A 20 -3.94 2.23 -5.77
N PHE A 21 -2.75 2.83 -5.80
CA PHE A 21 -2.33 3.86 -4.86
C PHE A 21 -1.63 5.01 -5.60
N LYS A 22 -1.81 6.21 -5.05
CA LYS A 22 -1.00 7.38 -5.35
C LYS A 22 0.36 7.26 -4.65
N VAL A 23 1.38 7.90 -5.20
CA VAL A 23 2.68 8.02 -4.53
C VAL A 23 2.51 8.92 -3.30
N PRO A 24 2.93 8.48 -2.10
CA PRO A 24 2.91 9.31 -0.90
C PRO A 24 3.75 10.57 -1.09
N GLY A 25 3.22 11.73 -0.73
CA GLY A 25 3.94 12.99 -0.71
C GLY A 25 4.62 13.25 0.64
N HIS A 26 5.27 14.42 0.75
CA HIS A 26 5.96 14.83 1.97
C HIS A 26 5.00 14.90 3.18
N ALA A 27 3.76 15.35 2.97
CA ALA A 27 2.76 15.47 4.04
C ALA A 27 2.34 14.09 4.59
N GLU A 28 2.08 13.12 3.71
CA GLU A 28 1.69 11.76 4.08
C GLU A 28 2.84 11.03 4.79
N ILE A 29 4.07 11.19 4.30
CA ILE A 29 5.28 10.63 4.91
C ILE A 29 5.49 11.22 6.32
N LYS A 30 5.40 12.54 6.46
CA LYS A 30 5.52 13.20 7.76
C LYS A 30 4.44 12.71 8.73
N PHE A 31 3.19 12.65 8.28
CA PHE A 31 2.08 12.16 9.10
C PHE A 31 2.28 10.70 9.55
N TYR A 32 2.80 9.84 8.68
CA TYR A 32 3.14 8.45 9.02
C TYR A 32 4.18 8.38 10.15
N TYR A 33 5.24 9.19 10.09
CA TYR A 33 6.25 9.21 11.16
C TYR A 33 5.76 9.84 12.46
N ASP A 34 4.97 10.92 12.37
CA ASP A 34 4.36 11.56 13.54
C ASP A 34 3.44 10.58 14.28
N THR A 35 2.58 9.87 13.53
CA THR A 35 1.64 8.86 14.09
C THR A 35 2.34 7.58 14.53
N GLY A 36 3.44 7.20 13.85
CA GLY A 36 4.20 5.99 14.16
C GLY A 36 4.85 6.00 15.56
N SER A 37 4.94 7.18 16.17
CA SER A 37 5.36 7.33 17.58
C SER A 37 4.35 6.75 18.59
N GLU A 38 3.08 6.62 18.20
CA GLU A 38 1.99 6.13 19.05
C GLU A 38 1.56 4.70 18.69
N SER A 39 1.44 4.38 17.38
CA SER A 39 1.05 3.05 16.90
C SER A 39 1.45 2.85 15.44
N LEU A 40 2.35 1.90 15.18
CA LEU A 40 2.80 1.57 13.82
C LEU A 40 1.64 1.10 12.92
N TYR A 41 0.69 0.38 13.50
CA TYR A 41 -0.47 -0.12 12.75
C TYR A 41 -1.37 1.03 12.30
N ASP A 42 -1.71 1.96 13.19
CA ASP A 42 -2.60 3.08 12.86
C ASP A 42 -1.94 4.05 11.88
N ALA A 43 -0.65 4.31 12.06
CA ALA A 43 0.15 5.07 11.10
C ALA A 43 0.12 4.42 9.71
N SER A 44 0.34 3.11 9.65
CA SER A 44 0.30 2.33 8.40
C SER A 44 -1.08 2.36 7.76
N ARG A 45 -2.13 2.12 8.55
CA ARG A 45 -3.52 2.14 8.09
C ARG A 45 -3.89 3.49 7.49
N ASN A 46 -3.54 4.59 8.17
CA ASN A 46 -3.85 5.93 7.70
C ASN A 46 -3.10 6.24 6.40
N LEU A 47 -1.81 5.91 6.32
CA LEU A 47 -1.02 6.11 5.10
C LEU A 47 -1.64 5.40 3.89
N ILE A 48 -1.97 4.12 4.02
CA ILE A 48 -2.50 3.33 2.91
C ILE A 48 -3.88 3.84 2.46
N LEU A 49 -4.75 4.24 3.41
CA LEU A 49 -6.09 4.78 3.10
C LEU A 49 -6.03 6.18 2.48
N MET A 50 -5.07 7.01 2.90
CA MET A 50 -4.84 8.32 2.29
C MET A 50 -4.37 8.19 0.85
N CYS A 51 -3.51 7.21 0.57
CA CYS A 51 -2.92 6.97 -0.75
C CYS A 51 -3.81 6.12 -1.67
N ALA A 52 -4.83 5.43 -1.16
CA ALA A 52 -5.71 4.58 -1.94
C ALA A 52 -6.46 5.34 -3.04
N GLU A 53 -6.51 4.78 -4.25
CA GLU A 53 -7.41 5.28 -5.31
C GLU A 53 -8.86 4.86 -5.04
N ASP A 54 -9.08 3.65 -4.53
CA ASP A 54 -10.38 3.19 -4.01
C ASP A 54 -10.29 2.94 -2.50
N ARG A 55 -10.74 3.93 -1.73
CA ARG A 55 -10.76 3.86 -0.27
C ARG A 55 -11.71 2.79 0.27
N MET A 56 -12.82 2.51 -0.41
CA MET A 56 -13.81 1.55 0.08
C MET A 56 -13.32 0.12 -0.10
N ALA A 57 -12.73 -0.20 -1.26
CA ALA A 57 -12.12 -1.51 -1.50
C ALA A 57 -10.94 -1.74 -0.53
N LEU A 58 -10.11 -0.72 -0.31
CA LEU A 58 -8.98 -0.85 0.61
C LEU A 58 -9.42 -0.96 2.07
N GLN A 59 -10.45 -0.23 2.50
CA GLN A 59 -10.99 -0.36 3.87
C GLN A 59 -11.49 -1.79 4.13
N LYS A 60 -12.20 -2.42 3.17
CA LYS A 60 -12.59 -3.84 3.26
C LYS A 60 -11.38 -4.77 3.37
N LEU A 61 -10.29 -4.50 2.65
CA LEU A 61 -9.05 -5.25 2.77
C LEU A 61 -8.43 -5.10 4.16
N VAL A 62 -8.35 -3.87 4.69
CA VAL A 62 -7.83 -3.57 6.02
C VAL A 62 -8.59 -4.35 7.08
N ASP A 63 -9.92 -4.32 7.02
CA ASP A 63 -10.79 -4.97 8.00
C ASP A 63 -10.68 -6.50 7.93
N SER A 64 -10.53 -7.06 6.72
CA SER A 64 -10.41 -8.51 6.53
C SER A 64 -8.99 -9.06 6.74
N LYS A 65 -7.95 -8.26 6.51
CA LYS A 65 -6.54 -8.68 6.54
C LYS A 65 -5.65 -7.61 7.21
N PRO A 66 -5.85 -7.31 8.50
CA PRO A 66 -5.11 -6.25 9.20
C PRO A 66 -3.59 -6.50 9.22
N ALA A 67 -3.15 -7.75 9.20
CA ALA A 67 -1.72 -8.09 9.18
C ALA A 67 -0.96 -7.60 7.92
N LEU A 68 -1.66 -7.33 6.80
CA LEU A 68 -1.04 -6.83 5.58
C LEU A 68 -0.77 -5.32 5.62
N VAL A 69 -1.42 -4.59 6.52
CA VAL A 69 -1.40 -3.13 6.56
C VAL A 69 0.01 -2.55 6.69
N PRO A 70 0.87 -3.00 7.64
CA PRO A 70 2.24 -2.50 7.73
C PRO A 70 3.07 -2.82 6.48
N GLN A 71 2.83 -3.98 5.86
CA GLN A 71 3.58 -4.40 4.69
C GLN A 71 3.25 -3.55 3.45
N ILE A 72 1.97 -3.21 3.26
CA ILE A 72 1.53 -2.30 2.20
C ILE A 72 2.14 -0.90 2.44
N ALA A 73 2.07 -0.39 3.67
CA ALA A 73 2.66 0.91 4.04
C ALA A 73 4.17 0.97 3.77
N VAL A 74 4.93 -0.05 4.16
CA VAL A 74 6.38 -0.13 3.88
C VAL A 74 6.68 -0.08 2.39
N ASN A 75 5.88 -0.76 1.56
CA ASN A 75 6.09 -0.73 0.11
C ASN A 75 5.76 0.65 -0.48
N LEU A 76 4.71 1.33 -0.02
CA LEU A 76 4.43 2.71 -0.42
C LEU A 76 5.57 3.66 -0.03
N MET A 77 6.09 3.54 1.19
CA MET A 77 7.21 4.34 1.67
C MET A 77 8.50 4.06 0.88
N ARG A 78 8.73 2.80 0.48
CA ARG A 78 9.85 2.44 -0.39
C ARG A 78 9.75 3.14 -1.74
N VAL A 79 8.58 3.11 -2.38
CA VAL A 79 8.37 3.81 -3.67
C VAL A 79 8.60 5.32 -3.51
N ALA A 80 8.03 5.93 -2.46
CA ALA A 80 8.18 7.36 -2.20
C ALA A 80 9.64 7.77 -1.94
N GLY A 81 10.39 6.98 -1.17
CA GLY A 81 11.78 7.29 -0.81
C GLY A 81 12.81 6.97 -1.89
N THR A 82 12.49 6.11 -2.85
CA THR A 82 13.42 5.68 -3.90
C THR A 82 13.07 6.22 -5.29
N GLY A 83 11.86 6.74 -5.48
CA GLY A 83 11.31 7.05 -6.82
C GLY A 83 11.11 5.81 -7.70
N LEU A 84 11.26 4.60 -7.16
CA LEU A 84 11.13 3.33 -7.89
C LEU A 84 9.72 2.77 -7.73
N GLU A 85 9.01 2.53 -8.83
CA GLU A 85 7.81 1.70 -8.87
C GLU A 85 8.14 0.26 -8.43
N VAL A 86 7.65 -0.15 -7.26
CA VAL A 86 7.81 -1.53 -6.79
C VAL A 86 6.62 -2.34 -7.27
N LYS A 87 6.80 -3.09 -8.37
CA LYS A 87 5.89 -4.19 -8.73
C LYS A 87 6.17 -5.36 -7.78
N LEU A 88 5.25 -5.61 -6.85
CA LEU A 88 5.28 -6.80 -6.00
C LEU A 88 4.87 -8.02 -6.84
N GLU A 89 5.82 -8.58 -7.57
CA GLU A 89 5.63 -9.86 -8.23
C GLU A 89 6.02 -10.98 -7.26
N ASN A 90 4.99 -11.73 -6.84
CA ASN A 90 5.05 -13.02 -6.15
C ASN A 90 5.90 -13.06 -4.86
N PHE A 91 5.24 -12.93 -3.71
CA PHE A 91 5.77 -13.54 -2.49
C PHE A 91 5.88 -15.06 -2.74
N PRO A 92 7.07 -15.67 -2.69
CA PRO A 92 7.14 -17.11 -2.57
C PRO A 92 6.41 -17.47 -1.28
N ARG A 93 5.41 -18.35 -1.39
CA ARG A 93 4.88 -19.02 -0.21
C ARG A 93 6.08 -19.66 0.50
N PRO A 94 6.27 -19.49 1.82
CA PRO A 94 7.22 -20.35 2.51
C PRO A 94 6.82 -21.78 2.15
N ALA A 95 7.76 -22.54 1.60
CA ALA A 95 7.57 -23.94 1.31
C ALA A 95 7.24 -24.62 2.65
N ALA A 96 5.95 -24.82 2.90
CA ALA A 96 5.48 -25.73 3.92
C ALA A 96 5.61 -27.13 3.32
N ASP A 97 6.84 -27.63 3.27
CA ASP A 97 7.15 -29.04 3.02
C ASP A 97 8.51 -29.34 3.64
N SER A 98 8.47 -29.76 4.91
CA SER A 98 9.24 -30.86 5.52
C SER A 98 8.77 -31.08 6.95
#